data_AF-A0A924EBF0-F1
#
_entry.id   AF-A0A924EBF0-F1
#
_cell.length_a   1.000
_cell.length_b   1.000
_cell.length_c   1.000
_cell.angle_alpha   90.00
_cell.angle_beta   90.00
_cell.angle_gamma   90.00
#
_symmetry.space_group_name_H-M   'P 1'
#
loop_
_entity.id
_entity.type
_entity.pdbx_description
1 polymer ?
#
loop_
_entity_poly.entity_id
_entity_poly.type
_entity_poly.pdbx_seq_one_letter_code
_entity_poly.pdbx_strand_id
1 'polypeptide(L)'
;VAPHALAETPQCQALPDLATPLKLFGCLYVLEGATLGGQIITRHLHASLGLTPQSGGSFFSGYGPHTGSRWKEFCAHLTAFAAQLDSDAEIVDSANATFDSLDRWLYPKTTTTIKPIPYEPAEHA
;
A
#
# COMPACT_ATOMS: atom_id res chain seq x y z
N VAL A 1 -3.90 -5.28 19.70
CA VAL A 1 -2.49 -5.55 19.34
C VAL A 1 -1.61 -4.78 20.32
N ALA A 2 -0.62 -5.41 20.95
CA ALA A 2 0.30 -4.69 21.83
C ALA A 2 1.15 -3.72 20.97
N PRO A 3 1.41 -2.47 21.39
CA PRO A 3 2.12 -1.48 20.57
C PRO A 3 3.47 -1.95 20.04
N HIS A 4 4.19 -2.76 20.83
CA HIS A 4 5.49 -3.31 20.44
C HIS A 4 5.40 -4.28 19.24
N ALA A 5 4.32 -5.05 19.14
CA ALA A 5 4.13 -6.00 18.04
C ALA A 5 3.93 -5.31 16.67
N LEU A 6 3.52 -4.03 16.66
CA LEU A 6 3.44 -3.24 15.43
C LEU A 6 4.83 -2.77 14.98
N ALA A 7 5.70 -2.41 15.93
CA ALA A 7 7.07 -1.96 15.63
C ALA A 7 7.95 -3.07 15.04
N GLU A 8 7.61 -4.34 15.29
CA GLU A 8 8.31 -5.51 14.74
C GLU A 8 7.87 -5.89 13.32
N THR A 9 6.82 -5.26 12.78
CA THR A 9 6.36 -5.55 11.42
C THR A 9 7.35 -5.03 10.37
N PRO A 10 7.56 -5.75 9.24
CA PRO A 10 8.45 -5.30 8.18
C PRO A 10 8.07 -3.90 7.69
N GLN A 11 8.96 -2.93 7.90
CA GLN A 11 8.75 -1.55 7.44
C GLN A 11 9.24 -1.40 6.00
N CYS A 12 8.51 -0.63 5.18
CA CYS A 12 8.97 -0.27 3.85
C CYS A 12 10.15 0.72 3.96
N GLN A 13 11.37 0.24 3.71
CA GLN A 13 12.59 1.06 3.78
C GLN A 13 12.83 1.88 2.51
N ALA A 14 12.21 1.51 1.39
CA ALA A 14 12.42 2.11 0.08
C ALA A 14 11.15 2.84 -0.39
N LEU A 15 10.84 3.96 0.26
CA LEU A 15 9.72 4.83 -0.09
C LEU A 15 9.98 5.56 -1.43
N PRO A 16 8.92 5.91 -2.19
CA PRO A 16 9.07 6.77 -3.35
C PRO A 16 9.59 8.15 -2.92
N ASP A 17 10.31 8.83 -3.82
CA ASP A 17 10.73 10.22 -3.58
C ASP A 17 9.52 11.16 -3.64
N LEU A 18 9.35 11.99 -2.60
CA LEU A 18 8.25 12.95 -2.43
C LEU A 18 8.75 14.39 -2.29
N ALA A 19 9.96 14.70 -2.76
CA ALA A 19 10.58 16.01 -2.56
C ALA A 19 9.86 17.18 -3.26
N THR A 20 8.97 16.93 -4.22
CA THR A 20 8.24 17.96 -4.96
C THR A 20 6.72 17.80 -4.79
N PRO A 21 5.94 18.89 -4.89
CA PRO A 21 4.47 18.78 -4.90
C PRO A 21 3.94 17.86 -5.99
N LEU A 22 4.57 17.84 -7.18
CA LEU A 22 4.22 16.95 -8.29
C LEU A 22 4.35 15.48 -7.88
N LYS A 23 5.48 15.11 -7.27
CA LYS A 23 5.71 13.76 -6.74
C LYS A 23 4.73 13.41 -5.63
N LEU A 24 4.50 14.33 -4.70
CA LEU A 24 3.52 14.13 -3.64
C LEU A 24 2.12 13.82 -4.21
N PHE A 25 1.69 14.55 -5.23
CA PHE A 25 0.40 14.30 -5.90
C PHE A 25 0.33 12.95 -6.61
N GLY A 26 1.41 12.50 -7.23
CA GLY A 26 1.50 11.15 -7.81
C GLY A 26 1.34 10.05 -6.76
N CYS A 27 2.03 10.18 -5.62
CA CYS A 27 1.85 9.25 -4.48
C CYS A 27 0.43 9.30 -3.91
N LEU A 28 -0.13 10.50 -3.70
CA LEU A 28 -1.50 10.66 -3.20
C LEU A 28 -2.53 10.06 -4.16
N TYR A 29 -2.33 10.15 -5.47
CA TYR A 29 -3.21 9.49 -6.44
C TYR A 29 -3.36 7.99 -6.17
N VAL A 30 -2.26 7.31 -5.87
CA VAL A 30 -2.27 5.88 -5.53
C VAL A 30 -2.99 5.63 -4.20
N LEU A 31 -2.70 6.41 -3.16
CA LEU A 31 -3.28 6.24 -1.83
C LEU A 31 -4.78 6.56 -1.79
N GLU A 32 -5.19 7.69 -2.37
CA GLU A 32 -6.59 8.10 -2.48
C GLU A 32 -7.37 7.11 -3.35
N GLY A 33 -6.79 6.63 -4.45
CA GLY A 33 -7.40 5.62 -5.32
C GLY A 33 -7.60 4.28 -4.61
N ALA A 34 -6.65 3.87 -3.77
CA ALA A 34 -6.72 2.63 -3.01
C ALA A 34 -7.94 2.58 -2.06
N THR A 35 -8.46 3.72 -1.61
CA THR A 35 -9.65 3.78 -0.76
C THR A 35 -10.90 3.21 -1.44
N LEU A 36 -11.01 3.31 -2.77
CA LEU A 36 -12.09 2.71 -3.56
C LEU A 36 -12.02 1.18 -3.53
N GLY A 37 -10.81 0.63 -3.72
CA GLY A 37 -10.56 -0.81 -3.58
C GLY A 37 -10.83 -1.30 -2.16
N GLY A 38 -10.50 -0.48 -1.16
CA GLY A 38 -10.82 -0.70 0.25
C GLY A 38 -12.31 -0.99 0.48
N GLN A 39 -13.22 -0.30 -0.22
CA GLN A 39 -14.67 -0.57 -0.11
C GLN A 39 -15.08 -1.98 -0.59
N ILE A 40 -14.32 -2.56 -1.52
CA ILE A 40 -14.54 -3.95 -1.95
C ILE A 40 -14.04 -4.89 -0.86
N ILE A 41 -12.84 -4.63 -0.33
CA ILE A 41 -12.24 -5.43 0.74
C ILE A 41 -13.10 -5.40 2.01
N THR A 42 -13.61 -4.24 2.44
CA THR A 42 -14.49 -4.10 3.61
C THR A 42 -15.72 -5.00 3.51
N ARG A 43 -16.35 -5.10 2.34
CA ARG A 43 -17.51 -5.99 2.12
C ARG A 43 -17.12 -7.45 2.31
N HIS A 44 -15.96 -7.85 1.78
CA HIS A 44 -15.45 -9.21 1.93
C HIS A 44 -15.10 -9.53 3.39
N LEU A 45 -14.40 -8.62 4.08
CA LEU A 45 -14.04 -8.78 5.50
C LEU A 45 -15.27 -8.88 6.40
N HIS A 46 -16.30 -8.08 6.14
CA HIS A 46 -17.56 -8.17 6.87
C HIS A 46 -18.23 -9.53 6.63
N ALA A 47 -18.32 -9.98 5.39
CA ALA A 47 -18.98 -11.24 5.04
C ALA A 47 -18.23 -12.50 5.55
N SER A 48 -16.90 -12.48 5.52
CA SER A 48 -16.06 -13.64 5.86
C SER A 48 -15.66 -13.70 7.32
N LEU A 49 -15.45 -12.55 7.96
CA LEU A 49 -14.87 -12.44 9.31
C LEU A 49 -15.73 -11.63 10.29
N GLY A 50 -16.85 -11.05 9.85
CA GLY A 50 -17.70 -10.20 10.70
C GLY A 50 -17.02 -8.88 11.12
N LEU A 51 -15.96 -8.47 10.44
CA LEU A 51 -15.23 -7.25 10.79
C LEU A 51 -15.98 -6.02 10.28
N THR A 52 -16.03 -5.00 11.13
CA THR A 52 -16.66 -3.71 10.86
C THR A 52 -15.61 -2.59 11.01
N PRO A 53 -15.89 -1.35 10.58
CA PRO A 53 -15.00 -0.23 10.86
C PRO A 53 -14.70 -0.06 12.37
N GLN A 54 -15.65 -0.42 13.24
CA GLN A 54 -15.54 -0.35 14.70
C GLN A 54 -14.85 -1.58 15.31
N SER A 55 -14.65 -2.64 14.53
CA SER A 55 -14.09 -3.92 14.98
C SER A 55 -12.98 -4.40 14.03
N GLY A 56 -11.96 -3.57 13.81
CA GLY A 56 -10.72 -3.95 13.11
C GLY A 56 -10.73 -3.78 11.59
N GLY A 57 -11.83 -3.31 10.99
CA GLY A 57 -11.94 -3.00 9.56
C GLY A 57 -11.80 -1.52 9.20
N SER A 58 -11.41 -0.65 10.14
CA SER A 58 -11.39 0.81 9.94
C SER A 58 -10.49 1.23 8.76
N PHE A 59 -9.31 0.64 8.63
CA PHE A 59 -8.35 0.94 7.58
C PHE A 59 -8.94 0.83 6.16
N PHE A 60 -9.66 -0.25 5.87
CA PHE A 60 -10.25 -0.50 4.55
C PHE A 60 -11.49 0.36 4.28
N SER A 61 -12.06 0.96 5.32
CA SER A 61 -13.31 1.70 5.23
C SER A 61 -13.15 3.08 4.57
N GLY A 62 -11.92 3.53 4.30
CA GLY A 62 -11.65 4.81 3.62
C GLY A 62 -12.42 5.96 4.28
N TYR A 63 -13.17 6.72 3.47
CA TYR A 63 -14.05 7.79 3.94
C TYR A 63 -15.51 7.34 4.10
N GLY A 64 -15.74 6.03 4.22
CA GLY A 64 -17.06 5.42 4.29
C GLY A 64 -17.94 5.80 3.09
N PRO A 65 -19.18 6.26 3.30
CA PRO A 65 -20.08 6.71 2.24
C PRO A 65 -19.50 7.83 1.35
N HIS A 66 -18.54 8.60 1.85
CA HIS A 66 -17.93 9.72 1.14
C HIS A 66 -16.73 9.33 0.27
N THR A 67 -16.33 8.05 0.27
CA THR A 67 -15.13 7.61 -0.46
C THR A 67 -15.17 7.99 -1.94
N GLY A 68 -16.30 7.74 -2.61
CA GLY A 68 -16.47 8.09 -4.02
C GLY A 68 -16.48 9.60 -4.29
N SER A 69 -17.02 10.42 -3.39
CA SER A 69 -17.02 11.88 -3.58
C SER A 69 -15.63 12.46 -3.31
N ARG A 70 -14.93 12.00 -2.27
CA ARG A 70 -13.55 12.41 -1.96
C ARG A 70 -12.59 12.08 -3.09
N TRP A 71 -12.71 10.90 -3.69
CA TRP A 71 -11.91 10.54 -4.86
C TRP A 71 -12.14 11.49 -6.05
N LYS A 72 -13.40 11.82 -6.35
CA LYS A 72 -13.74 12.75 -7.44
C LYS A 72 -13.22 14.16 -7.17
N GLU A 73 -13.39 14.66 -5.94
CA GLU A 73 -12.84 15.95 -5.51
C GLU A 73 -11.32 15.99 -5.67
N PHE A 74 -10.64 14.95 -5.21
CA PHE A 74 -9.19 14.82 -5.36
C PHE A 74 -8.76 14.83 -6.84
N CYS A 75 -9.41 14.04 -7.70
CA CYS A 75 -9.10 14.01 -9.14
C CYS A 75 -9.31 15.36 -9.81
N ALA A 76 -10.37 16.09 -9.44
CA ALA A 76 -10.61 17.43 -9.97
C ALA A 76 -9.49 18.41 -9.58
N HIS A 77 -9.06 18.40 -8.31
CA HIS A 77 -7.94 19.22 -7.85
C HIS A 77 -6.62 18.84 -8.52
N LEU A 78 -6.32 17.55 -8.63
CA LEU A 78 -5.13 17.04 -9.28
C LEU A 78 -5.06 17.47 -10.75
N THR A 79 -6.17 17.30 -11.49
CA THR A 79 -6.25 17.68 -12.91
C THR A 79 -6.04 19.17 -13.09
N ALA A 80 -6.65 20.01 -12.25
CA ALA A 80 -6.46 21.45 -12.30
C ALA A 80 -5.01 21.87 -11.98
N PHE A 81 -4.38 21.22 -11.00
CA PHE A 81 -2.99 21.47 -10.64
C PHE A 81 -2.02 21.07 -11.76
N ALA A 82 -2.21 19.89 -12.35
CA ALA A 82 -1.35 19.39 -13.41
C ALA A 82 -1.41 20.28 -14.67
N ALA A 83 -2.61 20.73 -15.04
CA ALA A 83 -2.81 21.63 -16.18
C ALA A 83 -2.14 23.01 -16.00
N GLN A 84 -1.97 23.49 -14.77
CA GLN A 84 -1.29 24.78 -14.51
C GLN A 84 0.22 24.72 -14.74
N LEU A 85 0.82 23.54 -14.58
CA LEU A 85 2.28 23.35 -14.60
C LEU A 85 2.77 22.57 -15.83
N ASP A 86 1.87 22.08 -16.69
CA ASP A 86 2.20 21.20 -17.83
C ASP A 86 3.09 20.02 -17.41
N SER A 87 2.76 19.41 -16.26
CA SER A 87 3.65 18.50 -15.52
C SER A 87 3.05 17.11 -15.27
N ASP A 88 2.18 16.65 -16.19
CA ASP A 88 1.52 15.34 -16.10
C ASP A 88 2.53 14.19 -15.96
N ALA A 89 3.65 14.27 -16.68
CA ALA A 89 4.67 13.22 -16.70
C ALA A 89 5.27 12.95 -15.31
N GLU A 90 5.67 13.98 -14.55
CA GLU A 90 6.30 13.78 -13.24
C GLU A 90 5.31 13.21 -12.20
N ILE A 91 4.04 13.63 -12.29
CA ILE A 91 2.97 13.09 -11.43
C ILE A 91 2.77 11.60 -11.72
N VAL A 92 2.67 11.23 -13.00
CA VAL A 92 2.50 9.84 -13.43
C VAL A 92 3.71 8.99 -13.04
N ASP A 93 4.93 9.49 -13.25
CA ASP A 93 6.15 8.79 -12.86
C ASP A 93 6.21 8.53 -11.35
N SER A 94 5.78 9.49 -10.54
CA SER A 94 5.73 9.30 -9.09
C SER A 94 4.63 8.33 -8.65
N ALA A 95 3.48 8.32 -9.32
CA ALA A 95 2.45 7.31 -9.09
C ALA A 95 2.98 5.90 -9.39
N ASN A 96 3.69 5.72 -10.52
CA ASN A 96 4.34 4.46 -10.87
C ASN A 96 5.39 4.05 -9.83
N ALA A 97 6.26 4.98 -9.41
CA ALA A 97 7.25 4.72 -8.35
C ALA A 97 6.59 4.30 -7.02
N THR A 98 5.41 4.83 -6.71
CA THR A 98 4.64 4.47 -5.52
C THR A 98 4.10 3.04 -5.62
N PHE A 99 3.56 2.63 -6.77
CA PHE A 99 3.18 1.24 -7.02
C PHE A 99 4.38 0.30 -6.93
N ASP A 100 5.52 0.65 -7.55
CA ASP A 100 6.74 -0.16 -7.52
C ASP A 100 7.29 -0.33 -6.10
N SER A 101 7.22 0.71 -5.26
CA SER A 101 7.62 0.63 -3.85
C SER A 101 6.69 -0.28 -3.04
N LEU A 102 5.37 -0.23 -3.30
CA LEU A 102 4.41 -1.14 -2.67
C LEU A 102 4.65 -2.59 -3.09
N ASP A 103 4.85 -2.84 -4.39
CA ASP A 103 5.10 -4.18 -4.94
C ASP A 103 6.36 -4.81 -4.34
N ARG A 104 7.49 -4.07 -4.36
CA ARG A 104 8.76 -4.53 -3.76
C ARG A 104 8.65 -4.84 -2.28
N TRP A 105 7.84 -4.09 -1.54
CA TRP A 105 7.66 -4.28 -0.10
C TRP A 105 6.71 -5.43 0.23
N LEU A 106 5.60 -5.58 -0.50
CA LEU A 106 4.63 -6.65 -0.29
C LEU A 106 5.12 -8.01 -0.78
N TYR A 107 5.91 -8.01 -1.86
CA TYR A 107 6.41 -9.22 -2.52
C TYR A 107 7.95 -9.20 -2.63
N PRO A 108 8.68 -9.19 -1.50
CA PRO A 108 10.14 -9.18 -1.54
C PRO A 108 10.64 -10.46 -2.20
N LYS A 109 11.50 -10.33 -3.21
CA LYS A 109 12.16 -11.49 -3.83
C LYS A 109 13.01 -12.17 -2.77
N THR A 110 12.54 -13.32 -2.28
CA THR A 110 13.24 -14.12 -1.27
C THR A 110 14.42 -14.80 -1.96
N THR A 111 15.63 -14.27 -1.76
CA THR A 111 16.84 -15.08 -1.99
C THR A 111 16.91 -16.08 -0.85
N THR A 112 16.31 -17.24 -1.03
CA THR A 112 16.47 -18.36 -0.09
C THR A 112 17.90 -18.84 -0.17
N THR A 113 18.74 -18.41 0.78
CA THR A 113 19.99 -19.11 1.08
C THR A 113 19.60 -20.43 1.74
N ILE A 114 19.57 -21.51 0.96
CA ILE A 114 19.41 -22.86 1.52
C ILE A 114 20.67 -23.17 2.32
N LYS A 115 20.53 -23.27 3.65
CA LYS A 115 21.59 -23.79 4.51
C LYS A 115 21.64 -25.32 4.31
N PRO A 116 22.75 -25.89 3.81
CA PRO A 116 22.85 -27.34 3.65
C PRO A 116 22.72 -28.02 5.01
N ILE A 117 21.92 -29.09 5.05
CA ILE A 117 21.76 -29.95 6.23
C ILE A 117 23.04 -30.80 6.33
N PRO A 118 23.75 -30.81 7.49
CA PRO A 118 24.88 -31.71 7.69
C PRO A 118 24.42 -33.16 7.59
N TYR A 119 25.13 -33.98 6.81
CA TYR A 119 24.92 -35.42 6.76
C TYR A 119 25.56 -36.06 8.01
N GLU A 120 24.74 -36.71 8.83
CA GLU A 120 25.19 -37.53 9.95
C GLU A 120 24.93 -39.01 9.57
N PRO A 121 25.97 -39.81 9.31
CA PRO A 121 25.77 -41.22 8.94
C PRO A 121 25.21 -42.00 10.13
N ALA A 122 24.18 -42.81 9.87
CA ALA A 122 23.62 -43.71 10.87
C ALA A 122 24.68 -44.75 11.28
N GLU A 123 25.05 -44.76 12.55
CA GLU A 123 25.82 -45.85 13.15
C GLU A 123 24.96 -47.13 13.12
N HIS A 124 25.38 -48.09 12.31
CA HIS A 124 24.78 -49.41 12.25
C HIS A 124 25.27 -50.25 13.45
N ALA A 125 24.31 -50.82 14.18
CA ALA A 125 24.47 -51.79 15.25
C ALA A 125 25.06 -53.12 14.78
#